data_AF-A0A1B8S2N7-F1
#
_entry.id   AF-A0A1B8S2N7-F1
#
_cell.length_a   1.000
_cell.length_b   1.000
_cell.length_c   1.000
_cell.angle_alpha   90.00
_cell.angle_beta   90.00
_cell.angle_gamma   90.00
#
_symmetry.space_group_name_H-M   'P 1'
#
loop_
_entity.id
_entity.type
_entity.pdbx_description
1 polymer ?
#
loop_
_entity_poly.entity_id
_entity_poly.type
_entity_poly.pdbx_seq_one_letter_code
_entity_poly.pdbx_strand_id
1 'polypeptide(L)'
;MTDDELKQLQHSYSKLKEETGKSPAYFYDSLFRHAPELRQMFREDLEGQGMKFMTTLGVIIARLNDESAVAPQFQELGKTHASLGVLSKHFAPMEEALIDTLHHALGKQMTGELETLWRTAFKEIAAKMIERGDIPGQ
;
A
#
# COMPACT_ATOMS: atom_id res chain seq x y z
N MET A 1 2.08 5.85 15.88
CA MET A 1 1.59 7.03 15.15
C MET A 1 0.79 7.91 16.09
N THR A 2 1.00 9.22 16.05
CA THR A 2 0.18 10.22 16.79
C THR A 2 -1.10 10.55 16.03
N ASP A 3 -2.06 11.19 16.69
CA ASP A 3 -3.31 11.62 16.03
C ASP A 3 -3.06 12.62 14.88
N ASP A 4 -2.06 13.48 15.00
CA ASP A 4 -1.73 14.45 13.96
C ASP A 4 -1.04 13.81 12.77
N GLU A 5 -0.14 12.84 12.99
CA GLU A 5 0.42 11.99 11.94
C GLU A 5 -0.69 11.23 11.21
N LEU A 6 -1.66 10.66 11.93
CA LEU A 6 -2.78 9.95 11.30
C LEU A 6 -3.61 10.89 10.42
N LYS A 7 -3.90 12.12 10.89
CA LYS A 7 -4.61 13.13 10.08
C LYS A 7 -3.83 13.50 8.81
N GLN A 8 -2.51 13.67 8.91
CA GLN A 8 -1.67 13.96 7.74
C GLN A 8 -1.70 12.80 6.73
N LEU A 9 -1.62 11.56 7.21
CA LEU A 9 -1.72 10.35 6.39
C LEU A 9 -3.08 10.26 5.69
N GLN A 10 -4.18 10.50 6.42
CA GLN A 10 -5.54 10.48 5.87
C GLN A 10 -5.78 11.61 4.85
N HIS A 11 -5.27 12.80 5.13
CA HIS A 11 -5.39 13.95 4.22
C HIS A 11 -4.62 13.70 2.91
N SER A 12 -3.37 13.28 3.01
CA SER A 12 -2.55 12.95 1.84
C SER A 12 -3.08 11.73 1.07
N TYR A 13 -3.65 10.73 1.75
CA TYR A 13 -4.31 9.60 1.11
C TYR A 13 -5.49 10.04 0.23
N SER A 14 -6.24 11.07 0.65
CA SER A 14 -7.36 11.60 -0.15
C SER A 14 -6.88 12.13 -1.49
N LYS A 15 -5.68 12.74 -1.54
CA LYS A 15 -5.04 13.19 -2.79
C LYS A 15 -4.50 12.04 -3.63
N LEU A 16 -3.89 11.04 -3.00
CA LEU A 16 -3.49 9.80 -3.69
C LEU A 16 -4.70 9.13 -4.37
N LYS A 17 -5.84 9.05 -3.68
CA LYS A 17 -7.08 8.48 -4.21
C LYS A 17 -7.63 9.27 -5.40
N GLU A 18 -7.64 10.60 -5.33
CA GLU A 18 -8.01 11.47 -6.45
C GLU A 18 -7.13 11.20 -7.69
N GLU A 19 -5.82 11.06 -7.50
CA GLU A 19 -4.89 10.80 -8.60
C GLU A 19 -5.03 9.39 -9.17
N THR A 20 -5.26 8.38 -8.33
CA THR A 20 -5.52 7.01 -8.81
C THR A 20 -6.76 6.96 -9.69
N GLY A 21 -7.77 7.79 -9.42
CA GLY A 21 -8.93 7.91 -10.31
C GLY A 21 -8.59 8.42 -11.72
N LYS A 22 -7.45 9.10 -11.89
CA LYS A 22 -6.94 9.58 -13.19
C LYS A 22 -5.92 8.63 -13.81
N SER A 23 -5.09 8.01 -12.98
CA SER A 23 -4.00 7.12 -13.39
C SER A 23 -4.00 5.84 -12.54
N PRO A 24 -4.99 4.95 -12.72
CA PRO A 24 -5.18 3.79 -11.86
C PRO A 24 -4.08 2.74 -12.01
N ALA A 25 -3.39 2.71 -13.16
CA ALA A 25 -2.30 1.79 -13.43
C ALA A 25 -0.94 2.25 -12.88
N TYR A 26 -0.77 3.53 -12.52
CA TYR A 26 0.54 4.11 -12.17
C TYR A 26 1.28 3.32 -11.09
N PHE A 27 0.57 2.89 -10.06
CA PHE A 27 1.15 2.08 -8.98
C PHE A 27 1.76 0.78 -9.51
N TYR A 28 1.07 0.07 -10.40
CA TYR A 28 1.58 -1.19 -10.96
C TYR A 28 2.69 -0.96 -11.98
N ASP A 29 2.60 0.09 -12.80
CA ASP A 29 3.70 0.49 -13.67
C ASP A 29 4.96 0.80 -12.84
N SER A 30 4.79 1.47 -11.70
CA SER A 30 5.87 1.72 -10.76
C SER A 30 6.41 0.44 -10.11
N LEU A 31 5.53 -0.43 -9.65
CA LEU A 31 5.89 -1.72 -9.05
C LEU A 31 6.74 -2.56 -10.00
N PHE A 32 6.36 -2.62 -11.28
CA PHE A 32 7.10 -3.41 -12.27
C PHE A 32 8.39 -2.73 -12.75
N ARG A 33 8.58 -1.43 -12.52
CA ARG A 33 9.89 -0.79 -12.68
C ARG A 33 10.85 -1.18 -11.56
N HIS A 34 10.36 -1.27 -10.32
CA HIS A 34 11.15 -1.67 -9.15
C HIS A 34 11.40 -3.18 -9.06
N ALA A 35 10.44 -4.00 -9.50
CA ALA A 35 10.51 -5.46 -9.48
C ALA A 35 9.80 -6.06 -10.73
N PRO A 36 10.46 -6.07 -11.90
CA PRO A 36 9.87 -6.56 -13.15
C PRO A 36 9.36 -8.00 -13.09
N GLU A 37 10.01 -8.84 -12.28
CA GLU A 37 9.65 -10.24 -12.07
C GLU A 37 8.25 -10.43 -11.45
N LEU A 38 7.73 -9.42 -10.74
CA LEU A 38 6.38 -9.48 -10.16
C LEU A 38 5.30 -9.40 -11.23
N ARG A 39 5.60 -8.89 -12.44
CA ARG A 39 4.60 -8.74 -13.52
C ARG A 39 3.88 -10.03 -13.85
N GLN A 40 4.57 -11.17 -13.75
CA GLN A 40 4.01 -12.50 -14.03
C GLN A 40 2.93 -12.93 -13.03
N MET A 41 2.88 -12.31 -11.85
CA MET A 41 1.86 -12.59 -10.81
C MET A 41 0.53 -11.87 -11.08
N PHE A 42 0.50 -10.90 -12.00
CA PHE A 42 -0.67 -10.07 -12.27
C PHE A 42 -1.28 -10.35 -13.65
N ARG A 43 -2.62 -10.31 -13.70
CA ARG A 43 -3.40 -10.35 -14.95
C ARG A 43 -3.33 -9.00 -15.68
N GLU A 44 -3.95 -8.91 -16.85
CA GLU A 44 -3.93 -7.70 -17.68
C GLU A 44 -4.77 -6.53 -17.13
N ASP A 45 -5.78 -6.79 -16.28
CA ASP A 45 -6.62 -5.74 -15.68
C ASP A 45 -5.89 -5.04 -14.50
N LEU A 46 -4.89 -4.23 -14.84
CA LEU A 46 -4.12 -3.45 -13.88
C LEU A 46 -4.89 -2.23 -13.35
N GLU A 47 -5.81 -1.67 -14.14
CA GLU A 47 -6.63 -0.53 -13.71
C GLU A 47 -7.62 -0.94 -12.61
N GLY A 48 -8.37 -2.02 -12.82
CA GLY A 48 -9.28 -2.56 -11.82
C GLY A 48 -8.54 -3.01 -10.55
N GLN A 49 -7.35 -3.56 -10.73
CA GLN A 49 -6.48 -3.96 -9.63
C GLN A 49 -5.91 -2.74 -8.87
N GLY A 50 -5.63 -1.63 -9.54
CA GLY A 50 -5.22 -0.35 -8.93
C GLY A 50 -6.30 0.26 -8.06
N MET A 51 -7.53 0.29 -8.57
CA MET A 51 -8.71 0.77 -7.83
C MET A 51 -8.99 -0.06 -6.58
N LYS A 52 -8.85 -1.39 -6.67
CA LYS A 52 -8.98 -2.30 -5.51
C LYS A 52 -7.89 -2.02 -4.47
N PHE A 53 -6.64 -1.90 -4.90
CA PHE A 53 -5.52 -1.61 -4.00
C PHE A 53 -5.75 -0.34 -3.20
N MET A 54 -6.10 0.77 -3.86
CA MET A 54 -6.33 2.03 -3.15
C MET A 54 -7.54 1.97 -2.22
N THR A 55 -8.63 1.32 -2.63
CA THR A 55 -9.80 1.14 -1.77
C THR A 55 -9.44 0.40 -0.48
N THR A 56 -8.71 -0.71 -0.60
CA THR A 56 -8.24 -1.49 0.55
C THR A 56 -7.29 -0.70 1.44
N LEU A 57 -6.32 0.01 0.84
CA LEU A 57 -5.38 0.86 1.58
C LEU A 57 -6.12 1.94 2.39
N GLY A 58 -7.15 2.56 1.82
CA GLY A 58 -7.97 3.54 2.53
C GLY A 58 -8.72 2.98 3.73
N VAL A 59 -9.26 1.77 3.62
CA VAL A 59 -9.94 1.09 4.74
C VAL A 59 -8.97 0.84 5.89
N ILE A 60 -7.73 0.42 5.57
CA ILE A 60 -6.68 0.19 6.57
C ILE A 60 -6.28 1.52 7.21
N ILE A 61 -5.98 2.55 6.41
CA ILE A 61 -5.56 3.87 6.92
C ILE A 61 -6.62 4.50 7.83
N ALA A 62 -7.90 4.35 7.49
CA ALA A 62 -9.00 4.87 8.30
C ALA A 62 -9.09 4.22 9.68
N ARG A 63 -8.50 3.03 9.88
CA ARG A 63 -8.59 2.23 11.09
C ARG A 63 -7.22 1.91 11.72
N LEU A 64 -6.15 2.59 11.30
CA LEU A 64 -4.79 2.31 11.79
C LEU A 64 -4.66 2.39 13.32
N ASN A 65 -5.40 3.30 13.96
CA ASN A 65 -5.43 3.45 15.43
C ASN A 65 -6.43 2.50 16.14
N ASP A 66 -7.25 1.75 15.42
CA ASP A 66 -8.17 0.75 15.97
C ASP A 66 -7.75 -0.65 15.52
N GLU A 67 -6.70 -1.16 16.17
CA GLU A 67 -6.13 -2.47 15.84
C GLU A 67 -7.15 -3.60 15.93
N SER A 68 -8.06 -3.53 16.91
CA SER A 68 -9.08 -4.55 17.12
C SER A 68 -10.05 -4.66 15.95
N ALA A 69 -10.41 -3.53 15.34
CA ALA A 69 -11.36 -3.45 14.23
C ALA A 69 -10.77 -3.79 12.86
N VAL A 70 -9.43 -3.77 12.72
CA VAL A 70 -8.73 -4.03 11.45
C VAL A 70 -7.98 -5.38 11.44
N ALA A 71 -7.78 -6.00 12.59
CA ALA A 71 -7.09 -7.28 12.72
C ALA A 71 -7.65 -8.41 11.82
N PRO A 72 -8.99 -8.61 11.69
CA PRO A 72 -9.54 -9.61 10.78
C PRO A 72 -9.21 -9.33 9.31
N GLN A 73 -9.22 -8.06 8.90
CA GLN A 73 -8.89 -7.65 7.53
C GLN A 73 -7.41 -7.91 7.23
N PHE A 74 -6.49 -7.64 8.17
CA PHE A 74 -5.08 -7.98 7.98
C PHE A 74 -4.86 -9.48 7.80
N GLN A 75 -5.57 -10.31 8.57
CA GLN A 75 -5.49 -11.76 8.42
C GLN A 75 -6.03 -12.22 7.05
N GLU A 76 -7.19 -11.74 6.63
CA GLU A 76 -7.78 -12.10 5.34
C GLU A 76 -6.91 -11.66 4.16
N LEU A 77 -6.44 -10.41 4.19
CA LEU A 77 -5.54 -9.87 3.16
C LEU A 77 -4.22 -10.64 3.13
N GLY A 78 -3.63 -10.89 4.30
CA GLY A 78 -2.37 -11.62 4.41
C GLY A 78 -2.48 -13.05 3.86
N LYS A 79 -3.54 -13.80 4.23
CA LYS A 79 -3.80 -15.14 3.68
C LYS A 79 -4.01 -15.12 2.17
N THR A 80 -4.74 -14.12 1.67
CA THR A 80 -4.94 -13.95 0.23
C THR A 80 -3.59 -13.74 -0.47
N HIS A 81 -2.74 -12.85 0.05
CA HIS A 81 -1.39 -12.62 -0.50
C HIS A 81 -0.53 -13.90 -0.46
N ALA A 82 -0.52 -14.62 0.67
CA ALA A 82 0.21 -15.88 0.79
C ALA A 82 -0.26 -16.93 -0.24
N SER A 83 -1.59 -17.09 -0.41
CA SER A 83 -2.15 -18.03 -1.41
C SER A 83 -1.85 -17.66 -2.86
N LEU A 84 -1.55 -16.39 -3.13
CA LEU A 84 -1.11 -15.90 -4.44
C LEU A 84 0.40 -16.02 -4.65
N GLY A 85 1.14 -16.59 -3.68
CA GLY A 85 2.59 -16.74 -3.74
C GLY A 85 3.35 -15.46 -3.45
N VAL A 86 2.72 -14.47 -2.80
CA VAL A 86 3.42 -13.28 -2.31
C VAL A 86 4.33 -13.68 -1.15
N LEU A 87 5.56 -13.18 -1.18
CA LEU A 87 6.58 -13.37 -0.17
C LEU A 87 6.82 -12.04 0.54
N SER A 88 7.34 -12.07 1.77
CA SER A 88 7.63 -10.85 2.53
C SER A 88 8.58 -9.90 1.77
N LYS A 89 9.54 -10.46 1.01
CA LYS A 89 10.44 -9.67 0.14
C LYS A 89 9.73 -8.84 -0.93
N HIS A 90 8.52 -9.21 -1.34
CA HIS A 90 7.75 -8.47 -2.35
C HIS A 90 7.14 -7.17 -1.79
N PHE A 91 7.14 -6.96 -0.46
CA PHE A 91 6.62 -5.72 0.13
C PHE A 91 7.59 -4.54 -0.03
N ALA A 92 8.90 -4.77 -0.11
CA ALA A 92 9.88 -3.70 -0.34
C ALA A 92 9.67 -2.96 -1.67
N PRO A 93 9.58 -3.63 -2.85
CA PRO A 93 9.27 -2.92 -4.09
C PRO A 93 7.85 -2.34 -4.11
N MET A 94 6.93 -2.90 -3.32
CA MET A 94 5.59 -2.35 -3.14
C MET A 94 5.61 -1.00 -2.37
N GLU A 95 6.47 -0.88 -1.35
CA GLU A 95 6.72 0.38 -0.64
C GLU A 95 7.21 1.45 -1.63
N GLU A 96 8.25 1.16 -2.41
CA GLU A 96 8.81 2.11 -3.39
C GLU A 96 7.77 2.51 -4.44
N ALA A 97 6.97 1.56 -4.93
CA ALA A 97 5.90 1.85 -5.88
C ALA A 97 4.84 2.80 -5.29
N LEU A 98 4.46 2.60 -4.02
CA LEU A 98 3.52 3.49 -3.32
C LEU A 98 4.10 4.89 -3.15
N ILE A 99 5.38 5.00 -2.76
CA ILE A 99 6.06 6.29 -2.59
C ILE A 99 6.19 7.03 -3.92
N ASP A 100 6.55 6.36 -5.01
CA ASP A 100 6.54 6.96 -6.35
C ASP A 100 5.16 7.47 -6.76
N THR A 101 4.10 6.74 -6.38
CA THR A 101 2.70 7.13 -6.67
C THR A 101 2.30 8.36 -5.86
N LEU A 102 2.74 8.46 -4.61
CA LEU A 102 2.54 9.64 -3.77
C LEU A 102 3.29 10.86 -4.30
N HIS A 103 4.55 10.70 -4.73
CA HIS A 103 5.30 11.78 -5.39
C HIS A 103 4.58 12.28 -6.65
N HIS A 104 4.04 11.36 -7.46
CA HIS A 104 3.26 11.72 -8.63
C HIS A 104 1.99 12.49 -8.28
N ALA A 105 1.24 12.03 -7.27
CA ALA A 105 -0.04 12.60 -6.88
C ALA A 105 0.06 13.93 -6.11
N LEU A 106 1.07 14.08 -5.24
CA LEU A 106 1.22 15.22 -4.34
C LEU A 106 2.22 16.27 -4.85
N GLY A 107 3.16 15.88 -5.72
CA GLY A 107 4.22 16.76 -6.21
C GLY A 107 4.95 17.47 -5.06
N LYS A 108 4.93 18.81 -5.08
CA LYS A 108 5.61 19.63 -4.05
C LYS A 108 5.04 19.46 -2.63
N GLN A 109 3.84 18.89 -2.47
CA GLN A 109 3.27 18.62 -1.15
C GLN A 109 3.86 17.36 -0.51
N MET A 110 4.57 16.52 -1.28
CA MET A 110 5.29 15.36 -0.76
C MET A 110 6.61 15.81 -0.12
N THR A 111 6.54 16.24 1.14
CA THR A 111 7.73 16.61 1.93
C THR A 111 8.49 15.37 2.40
N GLY A 112 9.76 15.53 2.80
CA GLY A 112 10.54 14.42 3.37
C GLY A 112 9.95 13.84 4.66
N GLU A 113 9.29 14.68 5.46
CA GLU A 113 8.56 14.25 6.66
C GLU A 113 7.34 13.39 6.29
N LEU A 114 6.55 13.84 5.29
CA LEU A 114 5.38 13.10 4.82
C LEU A 114 5.78 11.77 4.18
N GLU A 115 6.89 11.73 3.42
CA GLU A 115 7.44 10.47 2.91
C GLU A 115 7.81 9.51 4.03
N THR A 116 8.53 10.00 5.05
CA THR A 116 8.94 9.20 6.21
C THR A 116 7.72 8.63 6.94
N LEU A 117 6.67 9.44 7.09
CA LEU A 117 5.41 9.02 7.68
C LEU A 117 4.73 7.91 6.86
N TRP A 118 4.65 8.07 5.54
CA TRP A 118 4.06 7.06 4.65
C TRP A 118 4.83 5.73 4.66
N ARG A 119 6.17 5.79 4.62
CA ARG A 119 7.03 4.61 4.73
C ARG A 119 6.83 3.89 6.07
N THR A 120 6.74 4.65 7.16
CA THR A 120 6.46 4.10 8.50
C THR A 120 5.11 3.40 8.54
N ALA A 121 4.05 4.06 8.06
CA ALA A 121 2.71 3.50 8.00
C ALA A 121 2.65 2.23 7.12
N PHE A 122 3.30 2.24 5.96
CA PHE A 122 3.36 1.08 5.08
C PHE A 122 4.06 -0.10 5.75
N LYS A 123 5.20 0.12 6.43
CA LYS A 123 5.93 -0.93 7.16
C LYS A 123 5.09 -1.53 8.28
N GLU A 124 4.36 -0.71 9.04
CA GLU A 124 3.43 -1.20 10.07
C GLU A 124 2.32 -2.08 9.47
N ILE A 125 1.74 -1.65 8.34
CA ILE A 125 0.72 -2.41 7.60
C ILE A 125 1.28 -3.73 7.09
N ALA A 126 2.44 -3.69 6.42
CA ALA A 126 3.11 -4.85 5.86
C ALA A 126 3.46 -5.87 6.95
N ALA A 127 4.03 -5.43 8.07
CA ALA A 127 4.37 -6.29 9.20
C ALA A 127 3.12 -7.02 9.74
N LYS A 128 2.01 -6.31 9.94
CA LYS A 128 0.75 -6.90 10.39
C LYS A 128 0.17 -7.90 9.39
N MET A 129 0.26 -7.63 8.09
CA MET A 129 -0.18 -8.57 7.04
C MET A 129 0.71 -9.82 6.98
N ILE A 130 2.03 -9.65 7.09
CA ILE A 130 3.00 -10.74 7.05
C ILE A 130 2.77 -11.69 8.24
N GLU A 131 2.69 -11.12 9.45
CA GLU A 131 2.48 -11.88 10.68
C GLU A 131 1.12 -12.58 10.70
N ARG A 132 0.02 -11.84 10.46
CA ARG A 132 -1.34 -12.39 10.61
C ARG A 132 -1.76 -13.28 9.44
N GLY A 133 -1.09 -13.14 8.30
CA GLY A 133 -1.36 -13.88 7.07
C GLY A 133 -0.47 -15.09 6.86
N ASP A 134 0.48 -15.36 7.75
CA ASP A 134 1.51 -16.39 7.59
C ASP A 134 2.28 -16.25 6.26
N ILE A 135 2.58 -15.02 5.85
CA ILE A 135 3.29 -14.77 4.58
C ILE A 135 4.73 -15.27 4.68
N PRO A 136 5.20 -16.15 3.76
CA PRO A 136 6.55 -16.70 3.86
C PRO A 136 7.66 -15.66 3.68
N GLY A 137 8.79 -15.90 4.36
CA GLY A 137 9.95 -15.02 4.35
C GLY A 137 10.70 -14.97 3.02
N GLN A 138 10.89 -16.13 2.37
CA GLN A 138 11.58 -16.32 1.09
C GLN A 138 11.16 -17.62 0.42
#